data_AF-A0A6I0F272-F1
#
_entry.id   AF-A0A6I0F272-F1
#
_cell.length_a   1.000
_cell.length_b   1.000
_cell.length_c   1.000
_cell.angle_alpha   90.00
_cell.angle_beta   90.00
_cell.angle_gamma   90.00
#
_symmetry.space_group_name_H-M   'P 1'
#
loop_
_entity.id
_entity.type
_entity.pdbx_description
1 polymer ?
#
loop_
_entity_poly.entity_id
_entity_poly.type
_entity_poly.pdbx_seq_one_letter_code
_entity_poly.pdbx_strand_id
1 'polypeptide(L)'
;MSKKQKGDLYLFVSYAPGVGKTYHMVKFAQQREIKGDKVCYAHIYDGHRDDINGKCKYSIKEILHENPDLVVLDELVMRGRNVDDSSKGVRDDAEALLEMGIDVCSTVNLLHFSYVNKACKDKTGFQVKEPLSNDLLIKSKEIVYIDCYPEILEDGYINNVLFTKIKKSPKTDNIFNLENLKLFRLESINLLKKFDNVTWKIRRLKYESPKGKKDEEST
;
A
#
# COMPACT_ATOMS: atom_id res chain seq x y z
N MET A 1 15.43 -27.98 20.11
CA MET A 1 14.37 -26.96 20.17
C MET A 1 13.78 -26.80 18.77
N SER A 2 12.48 -27.05 18.59
CA SER A 2 11.79 -26.79 17.32
C SER A 2 11.95 -25.31 16.95
N LYS A 3 12.38 -25.02 15.72
CA LYS A 3 12.46 -23.63 15.23
C LYS A 3 11.04 -23.08 15.20
N LYS A 4 10.74 -22.07 16.01
CA LYS A 4 9.43 -21.41 16.00
C LYS A 4 9.13 -20.95 14.57
N GLN A 5 7.96 -21.28 14.05
CA GLN A 5 7.57 -20.91 12.69
C GLN A 5 7.52 -19.37 12.60
N LYS A 6 8.15 -18.79 11.56
CA LYS A 6 8.03 -17.36 11.29
C LYS A 6 6.57 -17.05 10.92
N GLY A 7 6.10 -15.86 11.27
CA GLY A 7 4.79 -15.35 10.86
C GLY A 7 4.71 -15.16 9.35
N ASP A 8 3.49 -15.08 8.84
CA ASP A 8 3.18 -14.86 7.43
C ASP A 8 3.07 -13.35 7.12
N LEU A 9 3.70 -12.92 6.02
CA LEU A 9 3.60 -11.56 5.50
C LEU A 9 2.53 -11.47 4.41
N TYR A 10 1.53 -10.62 4.59
CA TYR A 10 0.50 -10.32 3.60
C TYR A 10 0.72 -8.92 3.02
N LEU A 11 1.08 -8.83 1.74
CA LEU A 11 1.51 -7.58 1.14
C LEU A 11 0.48 -7.03 0.15
N PHE A 12 -0.06 -5.86 0.46
CA PHE A 12 -1.02 -5.15 -0.39
C PHE A 12 -0.28 -4.15 -1.27
N VAL A 13 -0.30 -4.37 -2.58
CA VAL A 13 0.53 -3.62 -3.53
C VAL A 13 -0.31 -2.95 -4.61
N SER A 14 0.19 -1.84 -5.15
CA SER A 14 -0.38 -1.14 -6.31
C SER A 14 0.73 -0.45 -7.09
N TYR A 15 0.45 -0.06 -8.34
CA TYR A 15 1.42 0.66 -9.17
C TYR A 15 1.50 2.16 -8.88
N ALA A 16 0.51 2.71 -8.16
CA ALA A 16 0.40 4.13 -7.85
C ALA A 16 -0.29 4.37 -6.48
N PRO A 17 -0.11 5.54 -5.84
CA PRO A 17 -0.90 5.95 -4.68
C PRO A 17 -2.39 6.13 -5.02
N GLY A 18 -3.27 6.14 -4.00
CA GLY A 18 -4.72 6.36 -4.17
C GLY A 18 -5.53 5.18 -4.75
N VAL A 19 -4.86 4.13 -5.23
CA VAL A 19 -5.52 2.93 -5.80
C VAL A 19 -6.36 2.17 -4.76
N GLY A 20 -6.04 2.27 -3.46
CA GLY A 20 -6.86 1.70 -2.38
C GLY A 20 -6.23 0.56 -1.58
N LYS A 21 -4.89 0.46 -1.57
CA LYS A 21 -4.15 -0.57 -0.80
C LYS A 21 -4.61 -0.66 0.67
N THR A 22 -4.59 0.48 1.39
CA THR A 22 -4.98 0.56 2.81
C THR A 22 -6.40 0.06 3.05
N TYR A 23 -7.35 0.41 2.19
CA TYR A 23 -8.73 -0.08 2.31
C TYR A 23 -8.81 -1.61 2.21
N HIS A 24 -8.14 -2.20 1.22
CA HIS A 24 -8.18 -3.65 1.03
C HIS A 24 -7.41 -4.40 2.13
N MET A 25 -6.31 -3.82 2.63
CA MET A 25 -5.56 -4.34 3.78
C MET A 25 -6.42 -4.33 5.05
N VAL A 26 -7.07 -3.20 5.36
CA VAL A 26 -8.01 -3.10 6.48
C VAL A 26 -9.14 -4.11 6.34
N LYS A 27 -9.73 -4.24 5.15
CA LYS A 27 -10.81 -5.22 4.92
C LYS A 27 -10.33 -6.64 5.14
N PHE A 28 -9.11 -6.97 4.73
CA PHE A 28 -8.49 -8.26 5.04
C PHE A 28 -8.33 -8.47 6.54
N ALA A 29 -7.80 -7.48 7.25
CA ALA A 29 -7.63 -7.53 8.71
C ALA A 29 -8.97 -7.70 9.44
N GLN A 30 -10.01 -6.97 9.06
CA GLN A 30 -11.37 -7.13 9.61
C GLN A 30 -11.93 -8.54 9.37
N GLN A 31 -11.61 -9.16 8.23
CA GLN A 31 -12.03 -10.55 7.96
C GLN A 31 -11.28 -11.57 8.83
N ARG A 32 -10.03 -11.28 9.21
CA ARG A 32 -9.27 -12.08 10.18
C ARG A 32 -9.87 -11.98 11.58
N GLU A 33 -10.25 -10.77 12.02
CA GLU A 33 -10.99 -10.56 13.28
C GLU A 33 -12.30 -11.34 13.32
N ILE A 34 -13.10 -11.28 12.23
CA ILE A 34 -14.37 -12.03 12.13
C ILE A 34 -14.14 -13.55 12.25
N LYS A 35 -12.97 -14.05 11.81
CA LYS A 35 -12.57 -15.46 11.93
C LYS A 35 -11.98 -15.82 13.29
N GLY A 36 -11.84 -14.86 14.20
CA GLY A 36 -11.39 -15.06 15.57
C GLY A 36 -9.94 -14.67 15.85
N ASP A 37 -9.20 -14.16 14.87
CA ASP A 37 -7.83 -13.70 15.09
C ASP A 37 -7.81 -12.42 15.93
N LYS A 38 -6.86 -12.32 16.86
CA LYS A 38 -6.58 -11.08 17.58
C LYS A 38 -5.76 -10.14 16.69
N VAL A 39 -6.38 -9.07 16.21
CA VAL A 39 -5.74 -8.11 15.30
C VAL A 39 -5.33 -6.83 16.03
N CYS A 40 -4.09 -6.40 15.83
CA CYS A 40 -3.57 -5.13 16.32
C CYS A 40 -3.38 -4.13 15.16
N TYR A 41 -4.14 -3.03 15.16
CA TYR A 41 -4.00 -1.95 14.20
C TYR A 41 -2.91 -0.95 14.62
N ALA A 42 -1.65 -1.38 14.53
CA ALA A 42 -0.51 -0.62 15.03
C ALA A 42 -0.24 0.68 14.25
N HIS A 43 -0.20 0.61 12.92
CA HIS A 43 0.00 1.77 12.07
C HIS A 43 -0.96 1.77 10.89
N ILE A 44 -1.75 2.83 10.77
CA ILE A 44 -2.54 3.11 9.58
C ILE A 44 -2.19 4.53 9.16
N TYR A 45 -1.81 4.70 7.90
CA TYR A 45 -1.51 6.03 7.38
C TYR A 45 -2.83 6.80 7.23
N ASP A 46 -3.00 7.87 8.01
CA ASP A 46 -4.16 8.78 8.04
C ASP A 46 -4.30 9.66 6.76
N GLY A 47 -4.15 9.03 5.61
CA GLY A 47 -4.55 9.57 4.31
C GLY A 47 -6.02 9.29 4.00
N HIS A 48 -6.61 8.25 4.61
CA HIS A 48 -7.94 7.77 4.29
C HIS A 48 -8.63 7.13 5.51
N ARG A 49 -9.79 7.71 5.88
CA ARG A 49 -10.94 7.18 6.65
C ARG A 49 -10.97 7.49 8.15
N ASP A 50 -12.07 8.13 8.54
CA ASP A 50 -12.50 8.43 9.90
C ASP A 50 -12.99 7.19 10.68
N ASP A 51 -13.00 6.02 10.05
CA ASP A 51 -13.66 4.81 10.59
C ASP A 51 -12.76 3.98 11.51
N ILE A 52 -11.47 4.30 11.59
CA ILE A 52 -10.48 3.54 12.39
C ILE A 52 -9.62 4.57 13.12
N ASN A 53 -9.59 4.50 14.45
CA ASN A 53 -8.67 5.27 15.30
C ASN A 53 -7.21 4.82 15.07
N GLY A 54 -6.69 4.98 13.85
CA GLY A 54 -5.35 4.57 13.48
C GLY A 54 -4.31 5.40 14.22
N LYS A 55 -3.39 4.74 14.93
CA LYS A 55 -2.28 5.44 15.56
C LYS A 55 -1.27 5.88 14.48
N CYS A 56 -0.89 7.16 14.50
CA CYS A 56 0.20 7.68 13.64
C CYS A 56 1.59 7.18 14.06
N LYS A 57 1.71 6.63 15.26
CA LYS A 57 2.93 6.05 15.86
C LYS A 57 2.56 4.82 16.69
N TYR A 58 3.47 3.87 16.84
CA TYR A 58 3.24 2.64 17.59
C TYR A 58 4.43 2.26 18.46
N SER A 59 4.21 1.37 19.43
CA SER A 59 5.24 0.73 20.24
C SER A 59 5.21 -0.77 19.97
N ILE A 60 6.35 -1.36 19.63
CA ILE A 60 6.49 -2.83 19.54
C ILE A 60 6.26 -3.47 20.91
N LYS A 61 6.70 -2.83 22.00
CA LYS A 61 6.48 -3.36 23.36
C LYS A 61 4.99 -3.47 23.67
N GLU A 62 4.21 -2.43 23.37
CA GLU A 62 2.74 -2.46 23.54
C GLU A 62 2.11 -3.56 22.68
N ILE A 63 2.50 -3.67 21.41
CA ILE A 63 2.00 -4.71 20.50
C ILE A 63 2.27 -6.11 21.06
N LEU A 64 3.49 -6.37 21.56
CA LEU A 64 3.84 -7.67 22.11
C LEU A 64 3.08 -7.99 23.40
N HIS A 65 2.79 -6.99 24.23
CA HIS A 65 1.94 -7.17 25.42
C HIS A 65 0.51 -7.56 25.04
N GLU A 66 0.02 -7.10 23.89
CA GLU A 66 -1.28 -7.50 23.37
C GLU A 66 -1.27 -8.93 22.80
N ASN A 67 -0.12 -9.55 22.53
CA ASN A 67 -0.03 -10.90 21.96
C ASN A 67 -1.00 -11.15 20.77
N PRO A 68 -0.93 -10.33 19.70
CA PRO A 68 -1.82 -10.45 18.54
C PRO A 68 -1.42 -11.61 17.63
N ASP A 69 -2.40 -12.13 16.89
CA ASP A 69 -2.19 -13.07 15.79
C ASP A 69 -1.79 -12.34 14.50
N LEU A 70 -2.25 -11.10 14.32
CA LEU A 70 -1.96 -10.26 13.16
C LEU A 70 -1.70 -8.80 13.57
N VAL A 71 -0.66 -8.20 13.01
CA VAL A 71 -0.38 -6.77 13.14
C VAL A 71 -0.56 -6.06 11.80
N VAL A 72 -1.28 -4.93 11.81
CA VAL A 72 -1.47 -4.05 10.65
C VAL A 72 -0.45 -2.91 10.72
N LEU A 73 0.45 -2.86 9.73
CA LEU A 73 1.48 -1.84 9.59
C LEU A 73 1.43 -1.24 8.19
N ASP A 74 0.70 -0.15 8.01
CA ASP A 74 0.58 0.52 6.71
C ASP A 74 1.90 1.16 6.24
N GLU A 75 2.02 1.39 4.94
CA GLU A 75 3.15 2.07 4.28
C GLU A 75 4.53 1.55 4.74
N LEU A 76 4.87 0.33 4.30
CA LEU A 76 6.07 -0.43 4.71
C LEU A 76 7.40 0.34 4.62
N VAL A 77 7.47 1.32 3.73
CA VAL A 77 8.67 2.15 3.48
C VAL A 77 8.79 3.36 4.42
N MET A 78 7.82 3.59 5.32
CA MET A 78 7.89 4.69 6.27
C MET A 78 8.98 4.49 7.32
N ARG A 79 9.49 5.61 7.83
CA ARG A 79 10.49 5.68 8.90
C ARG A 79 9.98 6.49 10.09
N GLY A 80 10.53 6.24 11.27
CA GLY A 80 10.29 7.06 12.47
C GLY A 80 8.87 6.94 13.04
N ARG A 81 8.18 5.83 12.76
CA ARG A 81 6.83 5.56 13.27
C ARG A 81 6.83 4.83 14.61
N ASN A 82 7.84 3.99 14.85
CA ASN A 82 8.04 3.30 16.11
C ASN A 82 8.56 4.26 17.20
N VAL A 83 7.86 4.35 18.33
CA VAL A 83 8.25 5.19 19.47
C VAL A 83 9.30 4.56 20.36
N ASP A 84 9.44 3.22 20.32
CA ASP A 84 10.46 2.51 21.09
C ASP A 84 11.86 2.70 20.47
N ASP A 85 11.90 2.82 19.14
CA ASP A 85 13.12 3.05 18.37
C ASP A 85 12.79 3.76 17.05
N SER A 86 12.88 5.09 17.04
CA SER A 86 12.58 5.89 15.86
C SER A 86 13.64 5.79 14.76
N SER A 87 14.78 5.12 14.99
CA SER A 87 15.82 4.91 13.98
C SER A 87 15.43 3.87 12.94
N LYS A 88 14.48 2.98 13.29
CA LYS A 88 13.99 1.90 12.42
C LYS A 88 12.84 2.33 11.51
N GLY A 89 12.72 1.64 10.38
CA GLY A 89 11.58 1.73 9.48
C GLY A 89 10.48 0.72 9.81
N VAL A 90 9.28 0.98 9.29
CA VAL A 90 8.12 0.08 9.42
C VAL A 90 8.46 -1.32 8.90
N ARG A 91 9.26 -1.43 7.84
CA ARG A 91 9.78 -2.72 7.35
C ARG A 91 10.59 -3.48 8.40
N ASP A 92 11.50 -2.80 9.10
CA ASP A 92 12.40 -3.45 10.04
C ASP A 92 11.60 -3.95 11.26
N ASP A 93 10.58 -3.20 11.66
CA ASP A 93 9.61 -3.60 12.69
C ASP A 93 8.72 -4.78 12.24
N ALA A 94 8.23 -4.76 10.99
CA ALA A 94 7.49 -5.87 10.41
C ALA A 94 8.34 -7.15 10.38
N GLU A 95 9.60 -7.06 9.96
CA GLU A 95 10.53 -8.20 9.96
C GLU A 95 10.74 -8.76 11.38
N ALA A 96 10.89 -7.89 12.38
CA ALA A 96 11.03 -8.32 13.78
C ALA A 96 9.78 -9.06 14.29
N LEU A 97 8.58 -8.58 13.97
CA LEU A 97 7.32 -9.23 14.37
C LEU A 97 7.15 -10.61 13.69
N LEU A 98 7.46 -10.70 12.40
CA LEU A 98 7.44 -11.97 11.66
C LEU A 98 8.41 -12.98 12.28
N GLU A 99 9.59 -12.53 12.74
CA GLU A 99 10.56 -13.40 13.44
C GLU A 99 10.06 -13.94 14.79
N MET A 100 9.16 -13.21 15.44
CA MET A 100 8.52 -13.64 16.69
C MET A 100 7.35 -14.61 16.46
N GLY A 101 6.97 -14.86 15.20
CA GLY A 101 5.86 -15.72 14.81
C GLY A 101 4.52 -15.00 14.72
N ILE A 102 4.52 -13.67 14.61
CA ILE A 102 3.31 -12.85 14.49
C ILE A 102 3.10 -12.50 13.02
N ASP A 103 1.90 -12.70 12.50
CA ASP A 103 1.61 -12.34 11.11
C ASP A 103 1.59 -10.82 10.96
N VAL A 104 2.00 -10.34 9.78
CA VAL A 104 1.99 -8.91 9.46
C VAL A 104 1.28 -8.69 8.15
N CYS A 105 0.38 -7.71 8.10
CA CYS A 105 -0.10 -7.17 6.83
C CYS A 105 0.33 -5.72 6.66
N SER A 106 0.73 -5.37 5.45
CA SER A 106 1.30 -4.06 5.13
C SER A 106 0.96 -3.63 3.71
N THR A 107 1.15 -2.35 3.42
CA THR A 107 1.02 -1.81 2.06
C THR A 107 2.34 -1.25 1.53
N VAL A 108 2.53 -1.35 0.22
CA VAL A 108 3.65 -0.70 -0.46
C VAL A 108 3.32 -0.47 -1.94
N ASN A 109 3.79 0.65 -2.49
CA ASN A 109 3.69 0.87 -3.93
C ASN A 109 4.83 0.14 -4.67
N LEU A 110 4.52 -0.55 -5.77
CA LEU A 110 5.48 -1.30 -6.59
C LEU A 110 6.58 -0.42 -7.18
N LEU A 111 6.38 0.89 -7.30
CA LEU A 111 7.42 1.86 -7.67
C LEU A 111 8.64 1.88 -6.73
N HIS A 112 8.48 1.37 -5.50
CA HIS A 112 9.59 1.22 -4.56
C HIS A 112 10.45 -0.01 -4.85
N PHE A 113 10.01 -0.96 -5.66
CA PHE A 113 10.76 -2.17 -5.94
C PHE A 113 11.80 -1.95 -7.04
N SER A 114 12.98 -2.53 -6.86
CA SER A 114 14.14 -2.31 -7.73
C SER A 114 13.86 -2.60 -9.20
N TYR A 115 13.05 -3.62 -9.51
CA TYR A 115 12.66 -3.94 -10.89
C TYR A 115 11.86 -2.80 -11.53
N VAL A 116 10.73 -2.42 -10.92
CA VAL A 116 9.83 -1.40 -11.49
C VAL A 116 10.52 -0.04 -11.50
N ASN A 117 11.26 0.29 -10.44
CA ASN A 117 12.00 1.55 -10.35
C ASN A 117 13.01 1.67 -11.50
N LYS A 118 13.80 0.62 -11.75
CA LYS A 118 14.76 0.58 -12.85
C LYS A 118 14.07 0.65 -14.22
N ALA A 119 13.00 -0.11 -14.42
CA ALA A 119 12.30 -0.18 -15.70
C ALA A 119 11.64 1.16 -16.10
N CYS A 120 11.22 1.96 -15.11
CA CYS A 120 10.51 3.21 -15.36
C CYS A 120 11.41 4.46 -15.30
N LYS A 121 12.61 4.36 -14.74
CA LYS A 121 13.50 5.51 -14.48
C LYS A 121 13.79 6.33 -15.74
N ASP A 122 14.20 5.67 -16.82
CA ASP A 122 14.69 6.37 -18.01
C ASP A 122 13.57 7.14 -18.74
N LYS A 123 12.35 6.63 -18.71
CA LYS A 123 11.19 7.23 -19.37
C LYS A 123 10.49 8.29 -18.52
N THR A 124 10.42 8.07 -17.21
CA THR A 124 9.63 8.91 -16.31
C THR A 124 10.47 9.90 -15.50
N GLY A 125 11.80 9.69 -15.40
CA GLY A 125 12.66 10.41 -14.47
C GLY A 125 12.38 10.15 -12.99
N PHE A 126 11.36 9.34 -12.65
CA PHE A 126 11.04 9.00 -11.28
C PHE A 126 12.07 8.00 -10.73
N GLN A 127 12.68 8.34 -9.59
CA GLN A 127 13.64 7.48 -8.90
C GLN A 127 13.38 7.43 -7.40
N VAL A 128 13.46 6.23 -6.83
CA VAL A 128 13.47 6.00 -5.39
C VAL A 128 14.92 5.88 -4.96
N LYS A 129 15.30 6.63 -3.90
CA LYS A 129 16.69 6.68 -3.42
C LYS A 129 17.16 5.32 -2.91
N GLU A 130 16.29 4.61 -2.20
CA GLU A 130 16.57 3.31 -1.59
C GLU A 130 15.46 2.32 -2.00
N PRO A 131 15.56 1.69 -3.18
CA PRO A 131 14.57 0.72 -3.64
C PRO A 131 14.59 -0.56 -2.79
N LEU A 132 13.42 -1.19 -2.66
CA LEU A 132 13.25 -2.51 -2.05
C LEU A 132 13.74 -3.62 -3.00
N SER A 133 14.31 -4.68 -2.43
CA SER A 133 14.57 -5.92 -3.16
C SER A 133 13.24 -6.61 -3.51
N ASN A 134 13.20 -7.27 -4.67
CA ASN A 134 12.08 -8.11 -5.06
C ASN A 134 11.96 -9.38 -4.20
N ASP A 135 13.00 -9.74 -3.43
CA ASP A 135 12.96 -10.88 -2.50
C ASP A 135 11.87 -10.74 -1.44
N LEU A 136 11.47 -9.50 -1.12
CA LEU A 136 10.35 -9.25 -0.21
C LEU A 136 9.02 -9.82 -0.76
N LEU A 137 8.83 -9.80 -2.09
CA LEU A 137 7.67 -10.41 -2.74
C LEU A 137 7.73 -11.94 -2.61
N ILE A 138 8.92 -12.53 -2.79
CA ILE A 138 9.14 -13.99 -2.62
C ILE A 138 8.82 -14.44 -1.20
N LYS A 139 9.22 -13.64 -0.21
CA LYS A 139 9.00 -13.94 1.22
C LYS A 139 7.55 -13.70 1.68
N SER A 140 6.73 -13.03 0.88
CA SER A 140 5.33 -12.76 1.22
C SER A 140 4.53 -14.04 1.10
N LYS A 141 3.66 -14.32 2.09
CA LYS A 141 2.70 -15.42 2.01
C LYS A 141 1.70 -15.20 0.88
N GLU A 142 1.18 -13.98 0.80
CA GLU A 142 0.27 -13.56 -0.24
C GLU A 142 0.59 -12.13 -0.69
N ILE A 143 0.56 -11.91 -2.00
CA ILE A 143 0.64 -10.59 -2.61
C ILE A 143 -0.74 -10.24 -3.13
N VAL A 144 -1.38 -9.23 -2.55
CA VAL A 144 -2.66 -8.72 -3.04
C VAL A 144 -2.37 -7.51 -3.91
N TYR A 145 -2.53 -7.62 -5.22
CA TYR A 145 -2.39 -6.48 -6.13
C TYR A 145 -3.74 -5.80 -6.36
N ILE A 146 -3.79 -4.51 -6.03
CA ILE A 146 -4.94 -3.65 -6.27
C ILE A 146 -4.63 -2.83 -7.51
N ASP A 147 -5.44 -3.06 -8.55
CA ASP A 147 -5.36 -2.39 -9.84
C ASP A 147 -6.44 -1.30 -9.97
N CYS A 148 -6.14 -0.31 -10.80
CA CYS A 148 -7.02 0.77 -11.21
C CYS A 148 -6.67 1.16 -12.65
N TYR A 149 -7.62 1.72 -13.38
CA TYR A 149 -7.30 2.27 -14.70
C TYR A 149 -6.49 3.58 -14.54
N PRO A 150 -5.40 3.76 -15.30
CA PRO A 150 -4.59 4.99 -15.30
C PRO A 150 -5.40 6.27 -15.47
N GLU A 151 -6.37 6.26 -16.38
CA GLU A 151 -7.24 7.39 -16.72
C GLU A 151 -8.03 7.87 -15.51
N ILE A 152 -8.49 6.95 -14.67
CA ILE A 152 -9.25 7.28 -13.45
C ILE A 152 -8.33 7.93 -12.41
N LEU A 153 -7.09 7.46 -12.29
CA LEU A 153 -6.14 8.04 -11.34
C LEU A 153 -5.67 9.43 -11.78
N GLU A 154 -5.38 9.62 -13.07
CA GLU A 154 -5.01 10.94 -13.60
C GLU A 154 -6.16 11.93 -13.41
N ASP A 155 -7.37 11.56 -13.83
CA ASP A 155 -8.52 12.44 -13.71
C ASP A 155 -8.82 12.78 -12.23
N GLY A 156 -8.81 11.78 -11.36
CA GLY A 156 -8.99 12.00 -9.92
C GLY A 156 -7.89 12.88 -9.29
N TYR A 157 -6.69 12.90 -9.88
CA TYR A 157 -5.57 13.77 -9.49
C TYR A 157 -5.76 15.20 -9.98
N ILE A 158 -6.12 15.37 -11.24
CA ILE A 158 -6.44 16.68 -11.83
C ILE A 158 -7.56 17.34 -11.02
N ASN A 159 -8.64 16.60 -10.75
CA ASN A 159 -9.83 17.09 -10.08
C ASN A 159 -9.77 17.07 -8.54
N ASN A 160 -8.65 16.66 -7.93
CA ASN A 160 -8.46 16.55 -6.47
C ASN A 160 -9.49 15.65 -5.74
N VAL A 161 -10.19 14.77 -6.45
CA VAL A 161 -11.27 13.93 -5.88
C VAL A 161 -10.73 12.69 -5.16
N LEU A 162 -9.64 12.12 -5.66
CA LEU A 162 -9.04 10.91 -5.08
C LEU A 162 -7.95 11.22 -4.03
N PHE A 163 -7.53 12.48 -3.94
CA PHE A 163 -6.23 12.83 -3.35
C PHE A 163 -6.29 14.07 -2.45
N THR A 164 -7.36 14.21 -1.66
CA THR A 164 -7.58 15.35 -0.75
C THR A 164 -6.39 15.67 0.18
N LYS A 165 -5.53 14.68 0.46
CA LYS A 165 -4.31 14.84 1.28
C LYS A 165 -2.98 14.65 0.51
N ILE A 166 -2.95 14.33 -0.80
CA ILE A 166 -1.69 14.33 -1.56
C ILE A 166 -1.37 15.76 -1.97
N LYS A 167 -0.29 16.32 -1.43
CA LYS A 167 0.20 17.63 -1.82
C LYS A 167 0.67 17.62 -3.28
N LYS A 168 0.02 18.41 -4.13
CA LYS A 168 0.48 18.65 -5.51
C LYS A 168 1.90 19.22 -5.49
N SER A 169 2.73 18.67 -6.37
CA SER A 169 4.16 18.93 -6.47
C SER A 169 4.65 18.39 -7.81
N PRO A 170 5.78 18.90 -8.35
CA PRO A 170 6.34 18.38 -9.59
C PRO A 170 6.56 16.86 -9.57
N LYS A 171 6.90 16.30 -8.40
CA LYS A 171 7.06 14.85 -8.22
C LYS A 171 5.75 14.10 -8.38
N THR A 172 4.66 14.59 -7.76
CA THR A 172 3.35 13.95 -7.87
C THR A 172 2.72 14.19 -9.24
N ASP A 173 2.91 15.36 -9.84
CA ASP A 173 2.47 15.64 -11.22
C ASP A 173 3.10 14.65 -12.20
N ASN A 174 4.40 14.37 -12.02
CA ASN A 174 5.10 13.36 -12.79
C ASN A 174 4.54 11.95 -12.57
N ILE A 175 4.16 11.59 -11.34
CA ILE A 175 3.57 10.27 -11.06
C ILE A 175 2.21 10.12 -11.73
N PHE A 176 1.37 11.16 -11.68
CA PHE A 176 -0.02 11.12 -12.13
C PHE A 176 -0.23 11.55 -13.58
N ASN A 177 0.84 11.71 -14.35
CA ASN A 177 0.76 11.81 -15.81
C ASN A 177 0.29 10.46 -16.41
N LEU A 178 -0.65 10.50 -17.35
CA LEU A 178 -1.23 9.29 -17.96
C LEU A 178 -0.21 8.28 -18.48
N GLU A 179 0.77 8.74 -19.25
CA GLU A 179 1.75 7.87 -19.89
C GLU A 179 2.68 7.21 -18.86
N ASN A 180 3.02 7.96 -17.81
CA ASN A 180 3.76 7.41 -16.68
C ASN A 180 2.94 6.38 -15.90
N LEU A 181 1.66 6.67 -15.61
CA LEU A 181 0.76 5.73 -14.94
C LEU A 181 0.58 4.43 -15.74
N LYS A 182 0.42 4.52 -17.07
CA LYS A 182 0.36 3.35 -17.96
C LYS A 182 1.63 2.51 -17.86
N LEU A 183 2.80 3.15 -17.91
CA LEU A 183 4.08 2.47 -17.80
C LEU A 183 4.27 1.81 -16.42
N PHE A 184 3.98 2.53 -15.34
CA PHE A 184 4.06 2.00 -13.97
C PHE A 184 3.16 0.78 -13.80
N ARG A 185 1.93 0.83 -14.32
CA ARG A 185 0.98 -0.28 -14.30
C ARG A 185 1.50 -1.48 -15.09
N LEU A 186 1.98 -1.25 -16.31
CA LEU A 186 2.54 -2.31 -17.16
C LEU A 186 3.72 -3.03 -16.48
N GLU A 187 4.71 -2.29 -16.00
CA GLU A 187 5.89 -2.88 -15.36
C GLU A 187 5.57 -3.54 -14.02
N SER A 188 4.59 -3.03 -13.29
CA SER A 188 4.05 -3.68 -12.09
C SER A 188 3.43 -5.04 -12.42
N ILE A 189 2.62 -5.12 -13.47
CA ILE A 189 2.01 -6.38 -13.93
C ILE A 189 3.10 -7.34 -14.42
N ASN A 190 4.08 -6.87 -15.19
CA ASN A 190 5.20 -7.68 -15.68
C ASN A 190 6.04 -8.27 -14.53
N LEU A 191 6.25 -7.51 -13.45
CA LEU A 191 6.89 -8.01 -12.24
C LEU A 191 6.04 -9.09 -11.58
N LEU A 192 4.76 -8.81 -11.33
CA LEU A 192 3.88 -9.68 -10.56
C LEU A 192 3.54 -11.00 -11.26
N LYS A 193 3.52 -11.03 -12.60
CA LYS A 193 3.35 -12.27 -13.39
C LYS A 193 4.43 -13.33 -13.15
N LYS A 194 5.52 -12.98 -12.46
CA LYS A 194 6.62 -13.89 -12.09
C LYS A 194 6.37 -14.62 -10.77
N PHE A 195 5.24 -14.35 -10.11
CA PHE A 195 4.90 -14.86 -8.78
C PHE A 195 3.55 -15.59 -8.84
N ASP A 196 3.48 -16.76 -8.22
CA ASP A 196 2.28 -17.61 -8.24
C ASP A 196 1.31 -17.27 -7.09
N ASN A 197 1.77 -16.56 -6.06
CA ASN A 197 1.02 -16.19 -4.85
C ASN A 197 0.37 -14.81 -4.96
N VAL A 198 -0.10 -14.43 -6.15
CA VAL A 198 -0.69 -13.12 -6.42
C VAL A 198 -2.22 -13.19 -6.52
N THR A 199 -2.90 -12.50 -5.62
CA THR A 199 -4.34 -12.25 -5.67
C THR A 199 -4.61 -10.92 -6.37
N TRP A 200 -5.31 -10.97 -7.50
CA TRP A 200 -5.62 -9.80 -8.31
C TRP A 200 -6.97 -9.18 -7.92
N LYS A 201 -6.97 -7.90 -7.57
CA LYS A 201 -8.19 -7.13 -7.28
C LYS A 201 -8.26 -5.89 -8.16
N ILE A 202 -9.36 -5.72 -8.89
CA ILE A 202 -9.61 -4.52 -9.70
C ILE A 202 -10.56 -3.61 -8.94
N ARG A 203 -10.13 -2.40 -8.64
CA ARG A 203 -11.01 -1.38 -8.07
C ARG A 203 -11.79 -0.71 -9.20
N ARG A 204 -13.08 -1.02 -9.29
CA ARG A 204 -14.02 -0.28 -10.14
C ARG A 204 -14.38 1.02 -9.44
N LEU A 205 -13.56 2.04 -9.65
CA LEU A 205 -13.93 3.41 -9.31
C LEU A 205 -15.00 3.88 -10.31
N LYS A 206 -16.20 4.17 -9.82
CA LYS A 206 -17.15 4.99 -10.59
C LYS A 206 -16.72 6.43 -10.40
N TYR A 207 -16.04 7.00 -11.38
CA TYR A 207 -15.84 8.43 -11.44
C TYR A 207 -16.95 9.01 -12.32
N GLU A 208 -17.92 9.68 -11.70
CA GLU A 208 -18.84 10.56 -12.41
C GLU A 208 -18.16 11.92 -12.48
N SER A 209 -17.78 12.34 -13.70
CA SER A 209 -17.17 13.66 -13.88
C SER A 209 -18.15 14.74 -13.43
N PRO A 210 -17.70 15.81 -12.74
CA PRO A 210 -18.54 16.98 -12.49
C PRO A 210 -19.00 17.70 -13.76
N LYS A 211 -18.44 17.35 -14.93
CA LYS A 211 -18.80 17.93 -16.23
C LYS A 211 -20.02 17.22 -16.81
N GLY A 212 -21.18 17.51 -16.22
CA GLY A 212 -22.49 17.04 -16.68
C GLY A 212 -23.68 17.88 -16.20
N LYS A 213 -23.46 19.13 -15.77
CA LYS A 213 -24.55 20.08 -15.46
C LYS A 213 -24.30 21.42 -16.15
N LYS A 214 -24.57 21.46 -17.46
CA LYS A 214 -24.90 22.60 -18.35
C LYS A 214 -25.37 21.92 -19.65
N ASP A 215 -26.59 22.02 -20.17
CA ASP A 215 -27.72 22.90 -19.93
C ASP A 215 -28.99 22.08 -20.23
N GLU A 216 -29.90 21.95 -19.26
CA GLU A 216 -31.32 21.71 -19.52
C GLU A 216 -32.06 22.93 -18.96
N GLU A 217 -31.94 24.06 -19.65
CA GLU A 217 -33.02 25.04 -19.68
C GLU A 217 -33.71 24.90 -21.04
N SER A 218 -34.82 24.18 -20.96
CA SER A 218 -35.93 24.26 -21.88
C SER A 218 -36.29 25.71 -22.20
N THR A 219 -36.28 26.06 -23.48
CA THR A 219 -37.41 26.76 -24.11
C THR A 219 -37.52 26.34 -25.56
#